data_AF-A0A952TGG2-F1
#
_entry.id   AF-A0A952TGG2-F1
#
_cell.length_a   1.000
_cell.length_b   1.000
_cell.length_c   1.000
_cell.angle_alpha   90.00
_cell.angle_beta   90.00
_cell.angle_gamma   90.00
#
_symmetry.space_group_name_H-M   'P 1'
#
loop_
_entity.id
_entity.type
_entity.pdbx_description
1 polymer ?
#
loop_
_entity_poly.entity_id
_entity_poly.type
_entity_poly.pdbx_seq_one_letter_code
_entity_poly.pdbx_strand_id
1 'polypeptide(L)'
;MNSTLKRVFLCGSFVLWGGCTSSPPTAEVEGAEQKASPLSRDEVLDRFSLPELASAANAFKVVIDEEAPSEPLLKECVISGAEALRWMMPLKELIDTKTEEERRVYVENPMSPERVRQFEACEKNCTCGAFLTLLEPVREPRLKPARARARHRHYLHRLRERATSLSPRESLTCARRQSWLCRSPLRSYLEREAANGAL
;
A
#
# COMPACT_ATOMS: atom_id res chain seq x y z
N MET A 1 -34.47 -0.31 -45.17
CA MET A 1 -35.44 0.74 -45.53
C MET A 1 -35.43 1.78 -44.43
N ASN A 2 -35.05 3.02 -44.78
CA ASN A 2 -35.44 4.34 -44.26
C ASN A 2 -35.74 4.48 -42.75
N SER A 3 -35.21 5.44 -41.99
CA SER A 3 -35.12 6.87 -42.30
C SER A 3 -34.13 7.63 -41.41
N THR A 4 -33.51 8.60 -42.04
CA THR A 4 -32.76 9.76 -41.57
C THR A 4 -33.64 10.80 -40.87
N LEU A 5 -33.12 11.54 -39.86
CA LEU A 5 -33.47 12.94 -39.53
C LEU A 5 -32.44 13.48 -38.51
N LYS A 6 -31.45 14.30 -38.90
CA LYS A 6 -31.40 15.76 -39.19
C LYS A 6 -31.20 16.66 -37.95
N ARG A 7 -30.05 17.37 -37.98
CA ARG A 7 -29.58 18.52 -37.18
C ARG A 7 -30.51 19.74 -37.27
N VAL A 8 -30.51 20.63 -36.27
CA VAL A 8 -30.61 22.13 -36.33
C VAL A 8 -30.22 22.68 -34.92
N PHE A 9 -29.05 23.34 -34.76
CA PHE A 9 -28.79 24.79 -34.58
C PHE A 9 -29.35 25.45 -33.29
N LEU A 10 -28.48 26.14 -32.55
CA LEU A 10 -28.50 27.61 -32.46
C LEU A 10 -27.27 28.14 -31.69
N CYS A 11 -26.35 28.76 -32.43
CA CYS A 11 -25.47 29.81 -31.91
C CYS A 11 -26.32 31.01 -31.51
N GLY A 12 -26.05 31.59 -30.33
CA GLY A 12 -26.56 32.90 -29.92
C GLY A 12 -25.41 33.77 -29.48
N SER A 13 -24.85 34.53 -30.42
CA SER A 13 -23.93 35.63 -30.16
C SER A 13 -24.73 36.86 -29.70
N PHE A 14 -24.36 37.44 -28.56
CA PHE A 14 -24.70 38.83 -28.21
C PHE A 14 -23.40 39.51 -27.76
N VAL A 15 -23.03 40.57 -28.47
CA VAL A 15 -21.89 41.45 -28.19
C VAL A 15 -22.41 42.89 -28.21
N LEU A 16 -21.71 43.75 -27.46
CA LEU A 16 -21.76 45.23 -27.39
C LEU A 16 -22.66 45.74 -26.26
N TRP A 17 -22.27 46.68 -25.39
CA TRP A 17 -21.07 47.51 -25.21
C TRP A 17 -21.24 48.23 -23.86
N GLY A 18 -20.16 48.58 -23.16
CA GLY A 18 -20.23 49.50 -22.01
C GLY A 18 -19.02 49.38 -21.09
N GLY A 19 -17.99 50.19 -21.35
CA GLY A 19 -16.80 50.24 -20.52
C GLY A 19 -17.01 50.95 -19.18
N CYS A 20 -16.29 50.48 -18.16
CA CYS A 20 -15.73 51.30 -17.11
C CYS A 20 -14.41 50.67 -16.66
N THR A 21 -13.42 51.54 -16.54
CA THR A 21 -12.05 51.32 -16.09
C THR A 21 -11.98 50.91 -14.62
N SER A 22 -11.31 49.82 -14.32
CA SER A 22 -10.53 49.66 -13.08
C SER A 22 -9.54 48.51 -13.25
N SER A 23 -8.25 48.84 -13.11
CA SER A 23 -7.12 47.93 -12.99
C SER A 23 -7.35 46.86 -11.90
N PRO A 24 -6.59 45.74 -11.95
CA PRO A 24 -7.02 44.46 -11.42
C PRO A 24 -6.85 44.40 -9.91
N PRO A 25 -7.72 43.70 -9.17
CA PRO A 25 -7.21 42.99 -8.01
C PRO A 25 -6.42 41.81 -8.57
N THR A 26 -5.10 41.91 -8.51
CA THR A 26 -4.25 40.74 -8.32
C THR A 26 -4.78 40.03 -7.08
N ALA A 27 -5.72 39.10 -7.30
CA ALA A 27 -5.94 38.02 -6.37
C ALA A 27 -4.65 37.21 -6.45
N GLU A 28 -3.74 37.55 -5.54
CA GLU A 28 -2.78 36.60 -5.00
C GLU A 28 -3.61 35.38 -4.62
N VAL A 29 -3.70 34.43 -5.54
CA VAL A 29 -3.94 33.05 -5.18
C VAL A 29 -2.63 32.65 -4.50
N GLU A 30 -2.47 33.07 -3.26
CA GLU A 30 -1.76 32.31 -2.25
C GLU A 30 -2.47 30.95 -2.23
N GLY A 31 -2.08 30.11 -3.20
CA GLY A 31 -2.04 28.68 -2.98
C GLY A 31 -1.04 28.51 -1.85
N ALA A 32 -1.51 28.72 -0.63
CA ALA A 32 -0.95 28.08 0.54
C ALA A 32 -1.02 26.59 0.17
N GLU A 33 0.09 26.11 -0.37
CA GLU A 33 0.47 24.72 -0.38
C GLU A 33 0.40 24.33 1.09
N GLN A 34 -0.80 23.89 1.51
CA GLN A 34 -1.05 23.37 2.82
C GLN A 34 -0.08 22.22 2.93
N LYS A 35 1.07 22.50 3.57
CA LYS A 35 2.04 21.50 3.98
C LYS A 35 1.24 20.53 4.82
N ALA A 36 0.76 19.47 4.18
CA ALA A 36 -0.05 18.46 4.81
C ALA A 36 0.72 18.04 6.06
N SER A 37 0.09 18.20 7.22
CA SER A 37 0.74 17.90 8.48
C SER A 37 1.31 16.47 8.42
N PRO A 38 2.53 16.25 8.94
CA PRO A 38 3.14 14.94 8.91
C PRO A 38 2.18 13.91 9.50
N LEU A 39 1.91 12.83 8.76
CA LEU A 39 1.02 11.76 9.22
C LEU A 39 1.50 11.22 10.57
N SER A 40 0.56 11.08 11.49
CA SER A 40 0.73 10.37 12.76
C SER A 40 0.76 8.85 12.55
N ARG A 41 1.21 8.13 13.58
CA ARG A 41 1.25 6.66 13.56
C ARG A 41 -0.12 6.04 13.31
N ASP A 42 -1.15 6.55 13.98
CA ASP A 42 -2.51 6.03 13.88
C ASP A 42 -3.10 6.28 12.48
N GLU A 43 -2.86 7.45 11.90
CA GLU A 43 -3.29 7.73 10.52
C GLU A 43 -2.59 6.83 9.49
N VAL A 44 -1.33 6.43 9.74
CA VAL A 44 -0.65 5.44 8.90
C VAL A 44 -1.29 4.07 9.04
N LEU A 45 -1.59 3.64 10.28
CA LEU A 45 -2.27 2.36 10.52
C LEU A 45 -3.66 2.32 9.89
N ASP A 46 -4.40 3.43 9.88
CA ASP A 46 -5.72 3.51 9.24
C ASP A 46 -5.63 3.51 7.72
N ARG A 47 -4.63 4.19 7.17
CA ARG A 47 -4.49 4.38 5.73
C ARG A 47 -3.90 3.19 4.99
N PHE A 48 -2.99 2.45 5.61
CA PHE A 48 -2.26 1.35 4.96
C PHE A 48 -2.66 0.00 5.52
N SER A 49 -3.00 -0.92 4.62
CA SER A 49 -3.34 -2.30 4.95
C SER A 49 -2.10 -3.13 5.28
N LEU A 50 -2.26 -4.24 6.02
CA LEU A 50 -1.13 -5.16 6.29
C LEU A 50 -0.44 -5.63 5.00
N PRO A 51 -1.15 -5.98 3.90
CA PRO A 51 -0.51 -6.30 2.64
C PRO A 51 0.40 -5.19 2.09
N GLU A 52 0.00 -3.92 2.18
CA GLU A 52 0.81 -2.79 1.71
C GLU A 52 2.07 -2.59 2.55
N LEU A 53 1.93 -2.62 3.89
CA LEU A 53 3.05 -2.51 4.81
C LEU A 53 4.04 -3.67 4.62
N ALA A 54 3.54 -4.90 4.51
CA ALA A 54 4.37 -6.08 4.25
C ALA A 54 5.06 -6.03 2.88
N SER A 55 4.39 -5.50 1.86
CA SER A 55 4.98 -5.34 0.54
C SER A 55 6.12 -4.32 0.54
N ALA A 56 5.96 -3.22 1.29
CA ALA A 56 7.03 -2.26 1.52
C ALA A 56 8.23 -2.91 2.25
N ALA A 57 7.98 -3.75 3.25
CA ALA A 57 9.06 -4.46 3.96
C ALA A 57 9.81 -5.43 3.04
N ASN A 58 9.11 -6.14 2.16
CA ASN A 58 9.75 -6.99 1.15
C ASN A 58 10.59 -6.16 0.16
N ALA A 59 10.09 -5.00 -0.25
CA ALA A 59 10.84 -4.09 -1.12
C ALA A 59 12.16 -3.63 -0.46
N PHE A 60 12.12 -3.23 0.81
CA PHE A 60 13.32 -2.84 1.56
C PHE A 60 14.27 -4.01 1.79
N LYS A 61 13.75 -5.21 2.09
CA LYS A 61 14.56 -6.41 2.21
C LYS A 61 15.36 -6.68 0.94
N VAL A 62 14.72 -6.61 -0.23
CA VAL A 62 15.43 -6.77 -1.52
C VAL A 62 16.50 -5.70 -1.71
N VAL A 63 16.25 -4.46 -1.30
CA VAL A 63 17.26 -3.38 -1.34
C VAL A 63 18.44 -3.66 -0.42
N ILE A 64 18.22 -4.29 0.73
CA ILE A 64 19.26 -4.66 1.69
C ILE A 64 20.06 -5.88 1.18
N ASP A 65 19.39 -6.89 0.65
CA ASP A 65 19.99 -8.15 0.21
C ASP A 65 20.84 -7.98 -1.07
N GLU A 66 20.49 -7.02 -1.93
CA GLU A 66 21.21 -6.72 -3.18
C GLU A 66 22.27 -5.63 -2.94
N GLU A 67 23.46 -6.05 -2.52
CA GLU A 67 24.63 -5.18 -2.41
C GLU A 67 25.08 -4.71 -3.82
N ALA A 68 24.86 -3.42 -4.13
CA ALA A 68 25.25 -2.75 -5.37
C ALA A 68 24.54 -3.26 -6.67
N PRO A 69 23.23 -3.01 -6.82
CA PRO A 69 22.49 -3.42 -8.00
C PRO A 69 22.90 -2.58 -9.24
N SER A 70 22.98 -3.22 -10.41
CA SER A 70 23.29 -2.55 -11.69
C SER A 70 22.16 -1.63 -12.18
N GLU A 71 20.96 -1.78 -11.64
CA GLU A 71 19.78 -0.99 -11.90
C GLU A 71 19.09 -0.61 -10.58
N PRO A 72 18.38 0.53 -10.50
CA PRO A 72 17.57 0.84 -9.33
C PRO A 72 16.53 -0.25 -9.09
N LEU A 73 16.54 -0.85 -7.89
CA LEU A 73 15.66 -1.95 -7.49
C LEU A 73 14.19 -1.52 -7.41
N LEU A 74 13.97 -0.23 -7.11
CA LEU A 74 12.67 0.42 -7.19
C LEU A 74 12.69 1.43 -8.34
N LYS A 75 11.80 1.25 -9.30
CA LYS A 75 11.83 1.99 -10.58
C LYS A 75 11.69 3.51 -10.44
N GLU A 76 11.07 4.00 -9.37
CA GLU A 76 10.70 5.40 -9.20
C GLU A 76 11.51 6.15 -8.14
N CYS A 77 12.38 5.47 -7.38
CA CYS A 77 13.23 6.11 -6.39
C CYS A 77 14.47 5.28 -6.07
N VAL A 78 15.56 5.98 -5.77
CA VAL A 78 16.79 5.37 -5.24
C VAL A 78 16.68 5.35 -3.72
N ILE A 79 16.78 4.16 -3.13
CA ILE A 79 16.87 3.94 -1.69
C ILE A 79 18.14 3.14 -1.48
N SER A 80 19.05 3.63 -0.63
CA SER A 80 20.25 2.89 -0.25
C SER A 80 19.91 1.76 0.73
N GLY A 81 20.75 0.70 0.77
CA GLY A 81 20.61 -0.36 1.78
C GLY A 81 20.61 0.16 3.22
N ALA A 82 21.40 1.20 3.50
CA ALA A 82 21.44 1.84 4.82
C ALA A 82 20.14 2.58 5.18
N GLU A 83 19.51 3.27 4.22
CA GLU A 83 18.19 3.89 4.42
C GLU A 83 17.11 2.84 4.62
N ALA A 84 17.08 1.82 3.75
CA ALA A 84 16.13 0.71 3.86
C ALA A 84 16.23 0.02 5.23
N LEU A 85 17.45 -0.24 5.71
CA LEU A 85 17.68 -0.84 7.02
C LEU A 85 17.16 0.04 8.17
N ARG A 86 17.39 1.36 8.13
CA ARG A 86 16.86 2.29 9.14
C ARG A 86 15.34 2.34 9.13
N TRP A 87 14.71 2.33 7.95
CA TRP A 87 13.26 2.40 7.82
C TRP A 87 12.54 1.09 8.17
N MET A 88 13.25 -0.05 8.13
CA MET A 88 12.69 -1.36 8.46
C MET A 88 12.19 -1.46 9.90
N MET A 89 12.82 -0.77 10.87
CA MET A 89 12.41 -0.84 12.27
C MET A 89 11.04 -0.16 12.52
N PRO A 90 10.82 1.13 12.20
CA PRO A 90 9.50 1.74 12.36
C PRO A 90 8.44 1.05 11.48
N LEU A 91 8.81 0.55 10.31
CA LEU A 91 7.90 -0.24 9.48
C LEU A 91 7.50 -1.55 10.16
N LYS A 92 8.44 -2.25 10.81
CA LYS A 92 8.17 -3.47 11.54
C LYS A 92 7.17 -3.25 12.67
N GLU A 93 7.30 -2.15 13.41
CA GLU A 93 6.34 -1.83 14.49
C GLU A 93 4.92 -1.61 13.97
N LEU A 94 4.78 -0.96 12.81
CA LEU A 94 3.48 -0.80 12.14
C LEU A 94 2.92 -2.16 11.71
N ILE A 95 3.75 -3.02 11.10
CA ILE A 95 3.36 -4.38 10.67
C ILE A 95 2.93 -5.21 11.87
N ASP A 96 3.68 -5.21 12.96
CA ASP A 96 3.38 -6.01 14.15
C ASP A 96 2.04 -5.56 14.78
N THR A 97 1.79 -4.25 14.84
CA THR A 97 0.51 -3.68 15.32
C THR A 97 -0.65 -4.12 14.43
N LYS A 98 -0.53 -3.91 13.11
CA LYS A 98 -1.57 -4.27 12.14
C LYS A 98 -1.82 -5.79 12.10
N THR A 99 -0.77 -6.59 12.24
CA THR A 99 -0.87 -8.05 12.29
C THR A 99 -1.69 -8.51 13.48
N GLU A 100 -1.47 -7.92 14.66
CA GLU A 100 -2.22 -8.29 15.86
C GLU A 100 -3.69 -7.86 15.78
N GLU A 101 -3.98 -6.66 15.25
CA GLU A 101 -5.34 -6.22 14.96
C GLU A 101 -6.06 -7.17 14.00
N GLU A 102 -5.45 -7.44 12.85
CA GLU A 102 -6.05 -8.29 11.84
C GLU A 102 -6.21 -9.74 12.31
N ARG A 103 -5.30 -10.23 13.16
CA ARG A 103 -5.40 -11.55 13.78
C ARG A 103 -6.63 -11.65 14.68
N ARG A 104 -6.90 -10.64 15.51
CA ARG A 104 -8.10 -10.61 16.37
C ARG A 104 -9.37 -10.70 15.52
N VAL A 105 -9.46 -9.87 14.48
CA VAL A 105 -10.57 -9.89 13.52
C VAL A 105 -10.69 -11.26 12.84
N TYR A 106 -9.58 -11.88 12.46
CA TYR A 106 -9.60 -13.20 11.82
C TYR A 106 -10.10 -14.30 12.76
N VAL A 107 -9.75 -14.26 14.06
CA VAL A 107 -10.25 -15.23 15.04
C VAL A 107 -11.77 -15.12 15.19
N GLU A 108 -12.31 -13.91 15.17
CA GLU A 108 -13.74 -13.64 15.28
C GLU A 108 -14.51 -14.03 14.01
N ASN A 109 -13.94 -13.74 12.84
CA ASN A 109 -14.58 -14.00 11.55
C ASN A 109 -13.61 -14.60 10.50
N PRO A 110 -13.23 -15.88 10.63
CA PRO A 110 -12.22 -16.50 9.78
C PRO A 110 -12.69 -16.81 8.34
N MET A 111 -13.97 -16.60 8.05
CA MET A 111 -14.63 -17.06 6.81
C MET A 111 -15.15 -15.91 5.94
N SER A 112 -14.78 -14.66 6.22
CA SER A 112 -15.24 -13.54 5.40
C SER A 112 -14.72 -13.68 3.95
N PRO A 113 -15.56 -13.39 2.93
CA PRO A 113 -15.16 -13.51 1.53
C PRO A 113 -13.92 -12.68 1.17
N GLU A 114 -13.75 -11.52 1.81
CA GLU A 114 -12.61 -10.65 1.62
C GLU A 114 -11.29 -11.30 2.07
N ARG A 115 -11.28 -11.93 3.26
CA ARG A 115 -10.09 -12.63 3.79
C ARG A 115 -9.68 -13.79 2.91
N VAL A 116 -10.67 -14.57 2.46
CA VAL A 116 -10.44 -15.68 1.53
C VAL A 116 -9.75 -15.19 0.26
N ARG A 117 -10.26 -14.11 -0.35
CA ARG A 117 -9.66 -13.52 -1.56
C ARG A 117 -8.24 -13.00 -1.32
N GLN A 118 -7.99 -12.36 -0.18
CA GLN A 118 -6.67 -11.84 0.18
C GLN A 118 -5.63 -12.97 0.30
N PHE A 119 -5.98 -14.07 0.97
CA PHE A 119 -5.08 -15.22 1.13
C PHE A 119 -4.81 -15.92 -0.22
N GLU A 120 -5.83 -16.07 -1.05
CA GLU A 120 -5.69 -16.69 -2.38
C GLU A 120 -4.83 -15.82 -3.31
N ALA A 121 -4.94 -14.50 -3.21
CA ALA A 121 -4.19 -13.53 -4.00
C ALA A 121 -2.79 -13.19 -3.44
N CYS A 122 -2.36 -13.80 -2.32
CA CYS A 122 -1.12 -13.41 -1.64
C CYS A 122 0.12 -13.49 -2.53
N GLU A 123 0.14 -14.42 -3.48
CA GLU A 123 1.27 -14.67 -4.39
C GLU A 123 1.44 -13.52 -5.38
N LYS A 124 0.33 -13.07 -5.99
CA LYS A 124 0.32 -11.92 -6.90
C LYS A 124 0.79 -10.64 -6.22
N ASN A 125 0.49 -10.52 -4.92
CA ASN A 125 0.77 -9.34 -4.12
C ASN A 125 2.05 -9.48 -3.27
N CYS A 126 2.72 -10.63 -3.31
CA CYS A 126 3.97 -10.90 -2.59
C CYS A 126 3.84 -10.75 -1.08
N THR A 127 2.70 -11.15 -0.53
CA THR A 127 2.30 -10.96 0.87
C THR A 127 2.06 -12.28 1.60
N CYS A 128 2.37 -13.41 0.98
CA CYS A 128 2.16 -14.73 1.59
C CYS A 128 2.92 -14.88 2.92
N GLY A 129 4.13 -14.31 3.04
CA GLY A 129 4.89 -14.29 4.30
C GLY A 129 4.16 -13.56 5.42
N ALA A 130 3.57 -12.39 5.15
CA ALA A 130 2.82 -11.63 6.15
C ALA A 130 1.53 -12.35 6.57
N PHE A 131 0.80 -12.95 5.63
CA PHE A 131 -0.36 -13.77 5.97
C PHE A 131 0.01 -15.03 6.73
N LEU A 132 1.19 -15.61 6.47
CA LEU A 132 1.70 -16.72 7.27
C LEU A 132 1.93 -16.28 8.72
N THR A 133 2.60 -15.15 8.95
CA THR A 133 2.81 -14.56 10.29
C THR A 133 1.49 -14.20 11.00
N LEU A 134 0.48 -13.76 10.25
CA LEU A 134 -0.85 -13.50 10.79
C LEU A 134 -1.51 -14.79 11.29
N LEU A 135 -1.52 -15.84 10.46
CA LEU A 135 -2.30 -17.06 10.70
C LEU A 135 -1.59 -18.09 11.58
N GLU A 136 -0.27 -18.23 11.50
CA GLU A 136 0.46 -19.31 12.16
C GLU A 136 0.29 -19.36 13.69
N PRO A 137 0.22 -18.23 14.41
CA PRO A 137 0.00 -18.25 15.86
C PRO A 137 -1.46 -18.54 16.26
N VAL A 138 -2.39 -18.56 15.30
CA VAL A 138 -3.81 -18.77 15.57
C VAL A 138 -4.07 -20.26 15.82
N ARG A 139 -4.42 -20.60 17.06
CA ARG A 139 -4.78 -21.98 17.42
C ARG A 139 -6.15 -22.34 16.86
N GLU A 140 -6.23 -23.42 16.08
CA GLU A 140 -7.47 -23.93 15.46
C GLU A 140 -8.68 -24.04 16.39
N PRO A 141 -8.55 -24.45 17.68
CA PRO A 141 -9.71 -24.53 18.57
C PRO A 141 -10.44 -23.19 18.75
N ARG A 142 -9.74 -22.06 18.59
CA ARG A 142 -10.32 -20.70 18.65
C ARG A 142 -11.19 -20.38 17.44
N LEU A 143 -11.04 -21.12 16.34
CA LEU A 143 -11.79 -20.89 15.11
C LEU A 143 -13.11 -21.66 15.14
N LYS A 144 -14.20 -20.91 14.97
CA LYS A 144 -15.56 -21.42 14.82
C LYS A 144 -16.15 -20.86 13.52
N PRO A 145 -16.98 -21.63 12.80
CA PRO A 145 -17.35 -23.04 12.99
C PRO A 145 -16.28 -24.03 12.47
N ALA A 146 -16.48 -25.35 12.62
CA ALA A 146 -15.48 -26.38 12.28
C ALA A 146 -14.91 -26.28 10.84
N ARG A 147 -15.73 -25.86 9.87
CA ARG A 147 -15.29 -25.58 8.48
C ARG A 147 -14.16 -24.54 8.40
N ALA A 148 -14.12 -23.59 9.33
CA ALA A 148 -13.05 -22.60 9.41
C ALA A 148 -11.71 -23.23 9.78
N ARG A 149 -11.71 -24.26 10.64
CA ARG A 149 -10.49 -25.00 11.02
C ARG A 149 -9.88 -25.72 9.83
N ALA A 150 -10.71 -26.42 9.05
CA ALA A 150 -10.26 -27.12 7.84
C ALA A 150 -9.67 -26.14 6.81
N ARG A 151 -10.32 -25.00 6.57
CA ARG A 151 -9.78 -23.96 5.69
C ARG A 151 -8.51 -23.32 6.24
N HIS A 152 -8.46 -23.05 7.55
CA HIS A 152 -7.27 -22.50 8.19
C HIS A 152 -6.05 -23.40 7.99
N ARG A 153 -6.18 -24.71 8.22
CA ARG A 153 -5.11 -25.69 7.92
C ARG A 153 -4.69 -25.65 6.46
N HIS A 154 -5.66 -25.63 5.55
CA HIS A 154 -5.38 -25.55 4.12
C HIS A 154 -4.61 -24.28 3.76
N TYR A 155 -5.03 -23.12 4.26
CA TYR A 155 -4.33 -21.86 4.00
C TYR A 155 -2.93 -21.85 4.61
N LEU A 156 -2.75 -22.30 5.86
CA LEU A 156 -1.43 -22.40 6.47
C LEU A 156 -0.48 -23.28 5.66
N HIS A 157 -0.95 -24.43 5.19
CA HIS A 157 -0.14 -25.30 4.34
C HIS A 157 0.30 -24.58 3.07
N ARG A 158 -0.66 -23.99 2.33
CA ARG A 158 -0.40 -23.27 1.08
C ARG A 158 0.52 -22.07 1.28
N LEU A 159 0.34 -21.32 2.38
CA LEU A 159 1.17 -20.17 2.71
C LEU A 159 2.59 -20.59 3.07
N ARG A 160 2.78 -21.70 3.80
CA ARG A 160 4.12 -22.24 4.11
C ARG A 160 4.85 -22.65 2.84
N GLU A 161 4.21 -23.46 1.99
CA GLU A 161 4.79 -23.89 0.70
C GLU A 161 5.25 -22.68 -0.11
N ARG A 162 4.39 -21.66 -0.22
CA ARG A 162 4.65 -20.45 -1.01
C ARG A 162 5.68 -19.50 -0.37
N ALA A 163 5.65 -19.35 0.95
CA ALA A 163 6.63 -18.53 1.66
C ALA A 163 8.05 -19.13 1.55
N THR A 164 8.16 -20.46 1.52
CA THR A 164 9.43 -21.15 1.30
C THR A 164 9.88 -21.20 -0.16
N SER A 165 8.95 -21.08 -1.11
CA SER A 165 9.25 -21.20 -2.54
C SER A 165 9.53 -19.87 -3.24
N LEU A 166 9.48 -18.74 -2.53
CA LEU A 166 9.71 -17.42 -3.14
C LEU A 166 11.19 -17.31 -3.54
N SER A 167 11.49 -17.49 -4.82
CA SER A 167 12.85 -17.37 -5.33
C SER A 167 13.35 -15.93 -5.24
N PRO A 168 14.68 -15.69 -5.17
CA PRO A 168 15.23 -14.32 -5.18
C PRO A 168 14.72 -13.49 -6.36
N ARG A 169 14.55 -14.12 -7.54
CA ARG A 169 14.01 -13.49 -8.74
C ARG A 169 12.55 -13.04 -8.58
N GLU A 170 11.73 -13.84 -7.91
CA GLU A 170 10.34 -13.49 -7.60
C GLU A 170 10.30 -12.37 -6.56
N SER A 171 11.11 -12.44 -5.51
CA SER A 171 11.27 -11.37 -4.52
C SER A 171 11.64 -10.03 -5.17
N LEU A 172 12.61 -10.04 -6.09
CA LEU A 172 13.01 -8.87 -6.86
C LEU A 172 11.88 -8.35 -7.76
N THR A 173 11.18 -9.25 -8.46
CA THR A 173 10.03 -8.89 -9.30
C THR A 173 8.92 -8.24 -8.48
N CYS A 174 8.68 -8.76 -7.27
CA CYS A 174 7.75 -8.25 -6.29
C CYS A 174 8.11 -6.86 -5.80
N ALA A 175 9.38 -6.66 -5.39
CA ALA A 175 9.89 -5.36 -4.96
C ALA A 175 9.75 -4.31 -6.07
N ARG A 176 10.13 -4.65 -7.31
CA ARG A 176 10.04 -3.76 -8.48
C ARG A 176 8.63 -3.27 -8.81
N ARG A 177 7.58 -3.98 -8.35
CA ARG A 177 6.17 -3.58 -8.53
C ARG A 177 5.69 -2.58 -7.47
N GLN A 178 6.44 -2.39 -6.38
CA GLN A 178 6.07 -1.49 -5.28
C GLN A 178 6.48 -0.04 -5.55
N SER A 179 6.24 0.46 -6.77
CA SER A 179 6.64 1.82 -7.14
C SER A 179 5.83 2.90 -6.41
N TRP A 180 4.63 2.56 -5.95
CA TRP A 180 3.79 3.42 -5.11
C TRP A 180 4.50 3.89 -3.84
N LEU A 181 5.40 3.07 -3.28
CA LEU A 181 6.14 3.38 -2.05
C LEU A 181 6.94 4.67 -2.18
N CYS A 182 7.55 4.90 -3.34
CA CYS A 182 8.44 6.03 -3.62
C CYS A 182 7.79 7.41 -3.42
N ARG A 183 6.46 7.50 -3.62
CA ARG A 183 5.66 8.72 -3.48
C ARG A 183 4.63 8.60 -2.36
N SER A 184 4.69 7.52 -1.60
CA SER A 184 3.72 7.24 -0.56
C SER A 184 3.97 8.13 0.66
N PRO A 185 2.91 8.58 1.34
CA PRO A 185 3.06 9.21 2.65
C PRO A 185 3.70 8.29 3.70
N LEU A 186 3.65 6.96 3.50
CA LEU A 186 4.35 5.98 4.31
C LEU A 186 5.87 6.21 4.27
N ARG A 187 6.45 6.45 3.09
CA ARG A 187 7.89 6.74 2.98
C ARG A 187 8.28 7.96 3.80
N SER A 188 7.57 9.08 3.63
CA SER A 188 7.85 10.30 4.39
C SER A 188 7.68 10.12 5.90
N TYR A 189 6.72 9.31 6.32
CA TYR A 189 6.58 8.89 7.71
C TYR A 189 7.82 8.13 8.19
N LEU A 190 8.25 7.09 7.47
CA LEU A 190 9.38 6.25 7.86
C LEU A 190 10.71 7.01 7.88
N GLU A 191 10.92 7.91 6.92
CA GLU A 191 12.07 8.82 6.88
C GLU A 191 12.17 9.66 8.16
N ARG A 192 11.04 10.23 8.58
CA ARG A 192 10.95 11.05 9.79
C ARG A 192 11.12 10.22 11.06
N GLU A 193 10.42 9.09 11.18
CA GLU A 193 10.52 8.24 12.36
C GLU A 193 11.95 7.71 12.54
N ALA A 194 12.61 7.30 11.45
CA ALA A 194 14.00 6.87 11.52
C ALA A 194 14.98 7.99 11.89
N ALA A 195 14.68 9.24 11.53
CA ALA A 195 15.47 10.40 11.94
C ALA A 195 15.26 10.76 13.42
N ASN A 196 14.04 10.58 13.93
CA ASN A 196 13.68 10.88 15.31
C ASN A 196 14.07 9.77 16.29
N GLY A 197 14.08 8.52 15.83
CA GLY A 197 14.44 7.33 16.59
C GLY A 197 15.92 6.95 16.51
N ALA A 198 16.81 7.91 16.22
CA ALA A 198 18.24 7.66 16.11
C ALA A 198 18.81 7.11 17.44
N LEU A 199 18.98 5.78 17.48
CA LEU A 199 19.89 5.05 18.34
C LEU A 199 21.27 4.99 17.69
#